data_AF-A0A3R7DM43-F1
#
_entry.id   AF-A0A3R7DM43-F1
#
_cell.length_a   1.000
_cell.length_b   1.000
_cell.length_c   1.000
_cell.angle_alpha   90.00
_cell.angle_beta   90.00
_cell.angle_gamma   90.00
#
_symmetry.space_group_name_H-M   'P 1'
#
loop_
_entity.id
_entity.type
_entity.pdbx_description
1 polymer ?
#
loop_
_entity_poly.entity_id
_entity_poly.type
_entity_poly.pdbx_seq_one_letter_code
_entity_poly.pdbx_strand_id
1 'polypeptide(L)'
;MKGSEFTRDDILWAESIVGFPHPILTVLDREVSRISAVTQAAVALPDNQDDSQYVREKSGFLVDAIEDAAPFTLYPLDLVAIWSRYGEFRRHRYLMATALSISYAIQGVSKPEIWKRFPRRYVENGFPPGVATDRDGLTHVKAKLEEISATLDTLELVTYGTSETTIGLGSKLAKRMRDGDLEAEQEYRDLQTLINKRKIPLLNDLTEAFGTGMTPVKLDIEDALEGRL
;
A
#
# COMPACT_ATOMS: atom_id res chain seq x y z
N MET A 1 -19.05 -18.23 3.27
CA MET A 1 -17.68 -18.07 3.82
C MET A 1 -17.82 -17.63 5.27
N LYS A 2 -17.38 -18.43 6.24
CA LYS A 2 -17.13 -17.93 7.60
C LYS A 2 -15.76 -17.27 7.56
N GLY A 3 -15.72 -15.98 7.27
CA GLY A 3 -14.51 -15.20 7.49
C GLY A 3 -14.21 -15.24 8.98
N SER A 4 -12.99 -15.58 9.34
CA SER A 4 -12.50 -15.36 10.70
C SER A 4 -12.59 -13.87 10.97
N GLU A 5 -13.65 -13.42 11.63
CA GLU A 5 -13.86 -12.04 12.07
C GLU A 5 -12.76 -11.71 13.08
N PHE A 6 -11.70 -11.04 12.63
CA PHE A 6 -10.76 -10.39 13.53
C PHE A 6 -11.43 -9.12 14.07
N THR A 7 -11.16 -8.84 15.32
CA THR A 7 -11.80 -7.81 16.13
C THR A 7 -10.93 -6.55 16.19
N ARG A 8 -11.45 -5.50 16.81
CA ARG A 8 -10.65 -4.32 17.15
C ARG A 8 -9.46 -4.66 18.06
N ASP A 9 -9.61 -5.63 18.96
CA ASP A 9 -8.54 -6.03 19.87
C ASP A 9 -7.40 -6.73 19.11
N ASP A 10 -7.73 -7.47 18.04
CA ASP A 10 -6.74 -8.06 17.15
C ASP A 10 -5.96 -6.99 16.37
N ILE A 11 -6.64 -5.91 15.95
CA ILE A 11 -5.98 -4.74 15.33
C ILE A 11 -5.02 -4.09 16.34
N LEU A 12 -5.48 -3.82 17.57
CA LEU A 12 -4.63 -3.21 18.61
C LEU A 12 -3.42 -4.10 18.96
N TRP A 13 -3.59 -5.42 18.97
CA TRP A 13 -2.49 -6.35 19.16
C TRP A 13 -1.49 -6.29 17.99
N ALA A 14 -1.98 -6.32 16.74
CA ALA A 14 -1.13 -6.18 15.56
C ALA A 14 -0.38 -4.83 15.53
N GLU A 15 -1.03 -3.75 15.97
CA GLU A 15 -0.41 -2.42 16.13
C GLU A 15 0.73 -2.41 17.14
N SER A 16 0.66 -3.26 18.18
CA SER A 16 1.73 -3.35 19.18
C SER A 16 3.02 -3.98 18.63
N ILE A 17 2.92 -4.78 17.56
CA ILE A 17 4.01 -5.52 16.89
C ILE A 17 4.71 -6.56 17.80
N VAL A 18 4.46 -6.54 19.12
CA VAL A 18 5.15 -7.40 20.09
C VAL A 18 4.85 -8.87 19.80
N GLY A 19 5.89 -9.59 19.33
CA GLY A 19 5.81 -11.00 19.03
C GLY A 19 5.07 -11.34 17.73
N PHE A 20 4.85 -10.39 16.82
CA PHE A 20 4.21 -10.62 15.53
C PHE A 20 5.25 -11.12 14.50
N PRO A 21 5.24 -12.40 14.09
CA PRO A 21 6.23 -12.93 13.18
C PRO A 21 5.82 -12.63 11.73
N HIS A 22 6.59 -11.81 11.03
CA HIS A 22 6.34 -11.57 9.60
C HIS A 22 7.66 -11.31 8.85
N PRO A 23 7.90 -11.93 7.67
CA PRO A 23 9.16 -11.75 6.92
C PRO A 23 9.50 -10.29 6.65
N ILE A 24 8.49 -9.47 6.34
CA ILE A 24 8.67 -8.03 6.11
C ILE A 24 9.04 -7.27 7.39
N LEU A 25 8.53 -7.66 8.56
CA LEU A 25 8.93 -7.01 9.82
C LEU A 25 10.42 -7.26 10.09
N THR A 26 10.89 -8.49 9.87
CA THR A 26 12.32 -8.82 9.94
C THR A 26 13.17 -7.99 8.98
N VAL A 27 12.68 -7.76 7.75
CA VAL A 27 13.34 -6.88 6.77
C VAL A 27 13.40 -5.45 7.27
N LEU A 28 12.29 -4.90 7.76
CA LEU A 28 12.22 -3.55 8.30
C LEU A 28 13.17 -3.35 9.48
N ASP A 29 13.24 -4.32 10.39
CA ASP A 29 14.16 -4.26 11.53
C ASP A 29 15.62 -4.32 11.10
N ARG A 30 15.95 -5.14 10.09
CA ARG A 30 17.32 -5.21 9.55
C ARG A 30 17.73 -3.92 8.85
N GLU A 31 16.82 -3.30 8.11
CA GLU A 31 17.11 -2.13 7.29
C GLU A 31 16.86 -0.79 8.02
N VAL A 32 16.38 -0.82 9.26
CA VAL A 32 15.96 0.35 10.05
C VAL A 32 16.99 1.49 10.05
N SER A 33 18.28 1.17 10.22
CA SER A 33 19.35 2.18 10.25
C SER A 33 19.55 2.87 8.91
N ARG A 34 19.40 2.13 7.80
CA ARG A 34 19.57 2.67 6.44
C ARG A 34 18.36 3.50 6.03
N ILE A 35 17.16 3.05 6.36
CA ILE A 35 15.92 3.82 6.17
C ILE A 35 16.02 5.14 6.94
N SER A 36 16.41 5.08 8.21
CA SER A 36 16.61 6.27 9.06
C SER A 36 17.64 7.24 8.46
N ALA A 37 18.77 6.73 7.96
CA ALA A 37 19.80 7.57 7.34
C ALA A 37 19.30 8.30 6.09
N VAL A 38 18.53 7.62 5.23
CA VAL A 38 17.91 8.25 4.05
C VAL A 38 16.88 9.29 4.47
N THR A 39 16.01 8.96 5.44
CA THR A 39 15.01 9.89 5.97
C THR A 39 15.67 11.16 6.51
N GLN A 40 16.74 11.04 7.30
CA GLN A 40 17.46 12.20 7.86
C GLN A 40 18.12 13.05 6.77
N ALA A 41 18.73 12.42 5.76
CA ALA A 41 19.33 13.14 4.65
C ALA A 41 18.28 13.89 3.81
N ALA A 42 17.10 13.29 3.63
CA ALA A 42 16.01 13.90 2.89
C ALA A 42 15.36 15.08 3.64
N VAL A 43 15.27 15.00 4.97
CA VAL A 43 14.84 16.14 5.83
C VAL A 43 15.77 17.35 5.71
N ALA A 44 17.06 17.13 5.41
CA ALA A 44 18.03 18.20 5.24
C ALA A 44 17.93 18.89 3.86
N LEU A 45 17.09 18.40 2.94
CA LEU A 45 16.87 19.02 1.64
C LEU A 45 15.96 20.25 1.76
N PRO A 46 16.22 21.32 0.98
CA PRO A 46 15.47 22.57 1.07
C PRO A 46 14.11 22.55 0.38
N ASP A 47 13.83 21.59 -0.52
CA ASP A 47 12.57 21.47 -1.26
C ASP A 47 11.89 20.10 -1.03
N ASN A 48 10.55 20.10 -0.92
CA ASN A 48 9.73 18.90 -0.78
C ASN A 48 9.63 18.08 -2.07
N GLN A 49 9.79 18.68 -3.26
CA GLN A 49 9.86 17.91 -4.51
C GLN A 49 11.17 17.13 -4.61
N ASP A 50 12.27 17.72 -4.14
CA ASP A 50 13.56 17.05 -4.04
C ASP A 50 13.52 15.87 -3.06
N ASP A 51 12.71 15.94 -2.00
CA ASP A 51 12.55 14.88 -1.00
C ASP A 51 11.97 13.58 -1.56
N SER A 52 10.84 13.63 -2.28
CA SER A 52 10.18 12.42 -2.79
C SER A 52 11.02 11.72 -3.87
N GLN A 53 11.67 12.51 -4.73
CA GLN A 53 12.60 11.99 -5.73
C GLN A 53 13.85 11.39 -5.05
N TYR A 54 14.43 12.11 -4.10
CA TYR A 54 15.60 11.64 -3.35
C TYR A 54 15.32 10.32 -2.64
N VAL A 55 14.18 10.22 -1.96
CA VAL A 55 13.75 8.99 -1.28
C VAL A 55 13.64 7.85 -2.30
N ARG A 56 12.99 8.07 -3.44
CA ARG A 56 12.87 7.06 -4.50
C ARG A 56 14.24 6.58 -5.00
N GLU A 57 15.17 7.50 -5.27
CA GLU A 57 16.50 7.19 -5.77
C GLU A 57 17.40 6.48 -4.74
N LYS A 58 17.29 6.84 -3.46
CA LYS A 58 18.17 6.32 -2.40
C LYS A 58 17.61 5.10 -1.68
N SER A 59 16.34 4.77 -1.87
CA SER A 59 15.66 3.69 -1.15
C SER A 59 15.51 2.41 -1.96
N GLY A 60 16.21 2.29 -3.10
CA GLY A 60 16.21 1.07 -3.88
C GLY A 60 16.60 -0.17 -3.07
N PHE A 61 17.49 -0.03 -2.08
CA PHE A 61 17.87 -1.12 -1.18
C PHE A 61 16.68 -1.72 -0.42
N LEU A 62 15.69 -0.90 -0.07
CA LEU A 62 14.51 -1.35 0.66
C LEU A 62 13.61 -2.17 -0.27
N VAL A 63 13.47 -1.74 -1.53
CA VAL A 63 12.73 -2.48 -2.55
C VAL A 63 13.37 -3.85 -2.79
N ASP A 64 14.69 -3.87 -2.97
CA ASP A 64 15.44 -5.13 -3.14
C ASP A 64 15.28 -6.05 -1.92
N ALA A 65 15.34 -5.49 -0.70
CA ALA A 65 15.22 -6.26 0.54
C ALA A 65 13.82 -6.85 0.76
N ILE A 66 12.76 -6.16 0.31
CA ILE A 66 11.37 -6.65 0.35
C ILE A 66 11.18 -7.74 -0.69
N GLU A 67 11.72 -7.58 -1.90
CA GLU A 67 11.65 -8.58 -2.96
C GLU A 67 12.39 -9.88 -2.57
N ASP A 68 13.55 -9.76 -1.90
CA ASP A 68 14.35 -10.89 -1.42
C ASP A 68 13.79 -11.55 -0.13
N ALA A 69 12.70 -11.03 0.43
CA ALA A 69 12.08 -11.61 1.61
C ALA A 69 11.49 -13.00 1.31
N ALA A 70 11.39 -13.85 2.34
CA ALA A 70 10.63 -15.09 2.22
C ALA A 70 9.16 -14.79 1.82
N PRO A 71 8.47 -15.70 1.11
CA PRO A 71 7.07 -15.51 0.73
C PRO A 71 6.22 -15.08 1.93
N PHE A 72 5.30 -14.14 1.70
CA PHE A 72 4.56 -13.48 2.76
C PHE A 72 3.13 -13.17 2.33
N THR A 73 2.24 -13.00 3.32
CA THR A 73 0.85 -12.62 3.12
C THR A 73 0.66 -11.14 3.37
N LEU A 74 -0.41 -10.58 2.83
CA LEU A 74 -0.89 -9.24 3.18
C LEU A 74 -2.31 -9.36 3.73
N TYR A 75 -2.51 -10.22 4.73
CA TYR A 75 -3.79 -10.28 5.42
C TYR A 75 -4.00 -9.03 6.28
N PRO A 76 -5.24 -8.78 6.77
CA PRO A 76 -5.55 -7.52 7.45
C PRO A 76 -4.59 -7.19 8.60
N LEU A 77 -4.30 -8.16 9.48
CA LEU A 77 -3.39 -7.96 10.61
C LEU A 77 -1.93 -7.85 10.18
N ASP A 78 -1.52 -8.49 9.07
CA ASP A 78 -0.16 -8.35 8.52
C ASP A 78 0.07 -6.91 8.08
N LEU A 79 -0.89 -6.32 7.34
CA LEU A 79 -0.82 -4.94 6.90
C LEU A 79 -0.74 -3.98 8.09
N VAL A 80 -1.58 -4.18 9.13
CA VAL A 80 -1.54 -3.36 10.35
C VAL A 80 -0.17 -3.46 11.03
N ALA A 81 0.36 -4.66 11.23
CA ALA A 81 1.64 -4.84 11.90
C ALA A 81 2.82 -4.25 11.09
N ILE A 82 2.89 -4.54 9.79
CA ILE A 82 3.90 -3.99 8.87
C ILE A 82 3.84 -2.46 8.89
N TRP A 83 2.64 -1.89 8.75
CA TRP A 83 2.47 -0.44 8.67
C TRP A 83 2.74 0.25 10.01
N SER A 84 2.41 -0.40 11.13
CA SER A 84 2.73 0.13 12.47
C SER A 84 4.23 0.24 12.68
N ARG A 85 4.98 -0.78 12.26
CA ARG A 85 6.44 -0.77 12.35
C ARG A 85 7.05 0.29 11.43
N TYR A 86 6.45 0.43 10.25
CA TYR A 86 6.92 1.29 9.19
C TYR A 86 6.54 2.78 9.37
N GLY A 87 5.45 3.08 10.07
CA GLY A 87 4.90 4.44 10.25
C GLY A 87 5.89 5.46 10.83
N GLU A 88 6.99 4.99 11.42
CA GLU A 88 8.15 5.80 11.81
C GLU A 88 8.86 6.49 10.61
N PHE A 89 8.66 5.99 9.38
CA PHE A 89 9.38 6.39 8.16
C PHE A 89 8.46 7.00 7.09
N ARG A 90 7.51 7.85 7.50
CA ARG A 90 6.43 8.41 6.66
C ARG A 90 6.85 8.95 5.28
N ARG A 91 8.08 9.47 5.13
CA ARG A 91 8.60 9.98 3.84
C ARG A 91 8.72 8.91 2.75
N HIS A 92 8.84 7.65 3.13
CA HIS A 92 8.98 6.54 2.21
C HIS A 92 7.62 5.89 1.85
N ARG A 93 6.49 6.35 2.43
CA ARG A 93 5.23 5.58 2.50
C ARG A 93 4.69 5.09 1.17
N TYR A 94 4.69 5.93 0.13
CA TYR A 94 4.20 5.51 -1.18
C TYR A 94 5.13 4.51 -1.85
N LEU A 95 6.45 4.69 -1.70
CA LEU A 95 7.43 3.75 -2.20
C LEU A 95 7.26 2.37 -1.55
N MET A 96 7.08 2.32 -0.23
CA MET A 96 6.88 1.07 0.52
C MET A 96 5.58 0.39 0.11
N ALA A 97 4.47 1.14 0.00
CA ALA A 97 3.21 0.61 -0.46
C ALA A 97 3.32 0.01 -1.88
N THR A 98 3.99 0.69 -2.82
CA THR A 98 4.26 0.17 -4.17
C THR A 98 5.12 -1.09 -4.11
N ALA A 99 6.26 -1.05 -3.40
CA ALA A 99 7.19 -2.18 -3.31
C ALA A 99 6.54 -3.42 -2.68
N LEU A 100 5.78 -3.25 -1.59
CA LEU A 100 5.04 -4.33 -0.95
C LEU A 100 3.97 -4.90 -1.85
N SER A 101 3.14 -4.04 -2.46
CA SER A 101 2.04 -4.48 -3.30
C SER A 101 2.55 -5.30 -4.49
N ILE A 102 3.60 -4.82 -5.15
CA ILE A 102 4.20 -5.52 -6.28
C ILE A 102 4.86 -6.82 -5.81
N SER A 103 5.69 -6.77 -4.76
CA SER A 103 6.42 -7.95 -4.28
C SER A 103 5.48 -9.04 -3.77
N TYR A 104 4.33 -8.68 -3.20
CA TYR A 104 3.26 -9.63 -2.90
C TYR A 104 2.63 -10.18 -4.17
N ALA A 105 2.24 -9.31 -5.11
CA ALA A 105 1.42 -9.71 -6.25
C ALA A 105 2.14 -10.63 -7.23
N ILE A 106 3.46 -10.52 -7.36
CA ILE A 106 4.26 -11.41 -8.22
C ILE A 106 4.53 -12.78 -7.60
N GLN A 107 4.20 -13.02 -6.32
CA GLN A 107 4.41 -14.33 -5.71
C GLN A 107 3.51 -15.38 -6.38
N GLY A 108 4.13 -16.44 -6.90
CA GLY A 108 3.40 -17.56 -7.52
C GLY A 108 3.07 -17.37 -9.01
N VAL A 109 3.59 -16.32 -9.67
CA VAL A 109 3.51 -16.22 -11.14
C VAL A 109 4.18 -17.43 -11.80
N SER A 110 3.64 -17.86 -12.95
CA SER A 110 4.12 -19.05 -13.66
C SER A 110 5.50 -18.88 -14.31
N LYS A 111 5.88 -17.64 -14.64
CA LYS A 111 7.15 -17.27 -15.31
C LYS A 111 7.97 -16.27 -14.48
N PRO A 112 8.46 -16.66 -13.29
CA PRO A 112 9.09 -15.74 -12.34
C PRO A 112 10.31 -14.99 -12.90
N GLU A 113 10.99 -15.53 -13.90
CA GLU A 113 12.12 -14.89 -14.58
C GLU A 113 11.76 -13.60 -15.33
N ILE A 114 10.52 -13.49 -15.84
CA ILE A 114 10.01 -12.27 -16.49
C ILE A 114 9.76 -11.18 -15.45
N TRP A 115 9.24 -11.60 -14.28
CA TRP A 115 8.85 -10.73 -13.17
C TRP A 115 9.98 -10.40 -12.19
N LYS A 116 11.14 -11.02 -12.38
CA LYS A 116 12.33 -10.78 -11.56
C LYS A 116 12.72 -9.30 -11.60
N ARG A 117 12.92 -8.70 -10.43
CA ARG A 117 13.21 -7.27 -10.23
C ARG A 117 12.09 -6.33 -10.71
N PHE A 118 10.88 -6.83 -10.92
CA PHE A 118 9.74 -5.99 -11.28
C PHE A 118 9.48 -4.86 -10.27
N PRO A 119 9.46 -5.10 -8.93
CA PRO A 119 9.29 -4.02 -7.95
C PRO A 119 10.32 -2.90 -8.14
N ARG A 120 11.60 -3.26 -8.25
CA ARG A 120 12.70 -2.31 -8.41
C ARG A 120 12.61 -1.54 -9.72
N ARG A 121 12.42 -2.25 -10.84
CA ARG A 121 12.31 -1.64 -12.17
C ARG A 121 11.12 -0.71 -12.27
N TYR A 122 9.98 -1.10 -11.68
CA TYR A 122 8.77 -0.29 -11.68
C TYR A 122 8.96 1.03 -10.94
N VAL A 123 9.54 0.98 -9.74
CA VAL A 123 9.82 2.16 -8.93
C VAL A 123 10.74 3.14 -9.65
N GLU A 124 11.79 2.65 -10.31
CA GLU A 124 12.80 3.49 -10.94
C GLU A 124 12.40 3.99 -12.33
N ASN A 125 11.81 3.12 -13.15
CA ASN A 125 11.67 3.32 -14.59
C ASN A 125 10.24 3.13 -15.11
N GLY A 126 9.28 2.79 -14.24
CA GLY A 126 7.92 2.44 -14.63
C GLY A 126 7.79 1.03 -15.20
N PHE A 127 6.67 0.77 -15.87
CA PHE A 127 6.26 -0.58 -16.29
C PHE A 127 7.28 -1.26 -17.25
N PRO A 128 7.86 -2.42 -16.89
CA PRO A 128 8.86 -3.07 -17.74
C PRO A 128 8.24 -3.75 -18.97
N PRO A 129 8.76 -3.49 -20.20
CA PRO A 129 8.19 -4.03 -21.43
C PRO A 129 8.09 -5.55 -21.50
N GLY A 130 9.04 -6.27 -20.90
CA GLY A 130 9.02 -7.74 -20.89
C GLY A 130 7.80 -8.33 -20.18
N VAL A 131 7.28 -7.63 -19.16
CA VAL A 131 6.11 -8.05 -18.37
C VAL A 131 4.81 -7.89 -19.17
N ALA A 132 4.72 -6.86 -20.02
CA ALA A 132 3.51 -6.56 -20.82
C ALA A 132 3.07 -7.72 -21.72
N THR A 133 3.99 -8.62 -22.08
CA THR A 133 3.71 -9.75 -22.95
C THR A 133 3.21 -11.01 -22.23
N ASP A 134 3.33 -11.08 -20.89
CA ASP A 134 2.99 -12.26 -20.10
C ASP A 134 1.56 -12.21 -19.55
N ARG A 135 0.56 -12.47 -20.41
CA ARG A 135 -0.87 -12.33 -20.07
C ARG A 135 -1.31 -13.13 -18.84
N ASP A 136 -0.77 -14.33 -18.65
CA ASP A 136 -1.09 -15.17 -17.49
C ASP A 136 -0.55 -14.54 -16.20
N GLY A 137 0.70 -14.06 -16.22
CA GLY A 137 1.30 -13.33 -15.10
C GLY A 137 0.56 -12.03 -14.80
N LEU A 138 0.16 -11.26 -15.83
CA LEU A 138 -0.61 -10.02 -15.66
C LEU A 138 -1.95 -10.29 -14.97
N THR A 139 -2.65 -11.35 -15.38
CA THR A 139 -3.93 -11.76 -14.78
C THR A 139 -3.76 -12.19 -13.33
N HIS A 140 -2.70 -12.96 -13.03
CA HIS A 140 -2.34 -13.36 -11.66
C HIS A 140 -2.06 -12.15 -10.77
N VAL A 141 -1.20 -11.24 -11.24
CA VAL A 141 -0.82 -10.03 -10.51
C VAL A 141 -2.05 -9.15 -10.28
N LYS A 142 -2.92 -8.97 -11.29
CA LYS A 142 -4.17 -8.23 -11.13
C LYS A 142 -5.01 -8.80 -10.00
N ALA A 143 -5.25 -10.12 -9.99
CA ALA A 143 -6.03 -10.78 -8.95
C ALA A 143 -5.42 -10.58 -7.55
N LYS A 144 -4.08 -10.69 -7.43
CA LYS A 144 -3.39 -10.43 -6.16
C LYS A 144 -3.49 -8.97 -5.70
N LEU A 145 -3.44 -8.00 -6.60
CA LEU A 145 -3.65 -6.59 -6.27
C LEU A 145 -5.12 -6.31 -5.87
N GLU A 146 -6.08 -7.07 -6.40
CA GLU A 146 -7.48 -7.04 -5.93
C GLU A 146 -7.63 -7.62 -4.52
N GLU A 147 -6.89 -8.69 -4.18
CA GLU A 147 -6.84 -9.22 -2.81
C GLU A 147 -6.34 -8.17 -1.79
N ILE A 148 -5.35 -7.35 -2.15
CA ILE A 148 -4.89 -6.23 -1.30
C ILE A 148 -6.02 -5.24 -1.08
N SER A 149 -6.72 -4.82 -2.15
CA SER A 149 -7.87 -3.92 -2.02
C SER A 149 -8.96 -4.50 -1.11
N ALA A 150 -9.34 -5.75 -1.29
CA ALA A 150 -10.33 -6.41 -0.44
C ALA A 150 -9.87 -6.47 1.03
N THR A 151 -8.56 -6.61 1.27
CA THR A 151 -7.97 -6.58 2.61
C THR A 151 -8.11 -5.20 3.26
N LEU A 152 -7.83 -4.12 2.51
CA LEU A 152 -8.02 -2.74 2.97
C LEU A 152 -9.48 -2.46 3.28
N ASP A 153 -10.39 -2.88 2.41
CA ASP A 153 -11.84 -2.73 2.60
C ASP A 153 -12.31 -3.45 3.88
N THR A 154 -11.73 -4.63 4.16
CA THR A 154 -12.02 -5.39 5.38
C THR A 154 -11.54 -4.64 6.63
N LEU A 155 -10.34 -4.04 6.59
CA LEU A 155 -9.82 -3.22 7.70
C LEU A 155 -10.70 -1.99 7.96
N GLU A 156 -11.15 -1.32 6.91
CA GLU A 156 -12.06 -0.17 7.02
C GLU A 156 -13.42 -0.58 7.57
N LEU A 157 -13.97 -1.72 7.11
CA LEU A 157 -15.24 -2.24 7.64
C LEU A 157 -15.15 -2.56 9.13
N VAL A 158 -14.11 -3.28 9.58
CA VAL A 158 -13.93 -3.64 11.00
C VAL A 158 -13.72 -2.39 11.87
N THR A 159 -13.05 -1.38 11.34
CA THR A 159 -12.70 -0.17 12.10
C THR A 159 -13.81 0.87 12.13
N TYR A 160 -14.41 1.15 10.98
CA TYR A 160 -15.38 2.23 10.78
C TYR A 160 -16.82 1.72 10.75
N GLY A 161 -17.04 0.42 10.55
CA GLY A 161 -18.38 -0.18 10.46
C GLY A 161 -19.12 0.19 9.18
N THR A 162 -18.40 0.61 8.14
CA THR A 162 -18.97 1.03 6.85
C THR A 162 -18.58 0.02 5.77
N SER A 163 -19.54 -0.38 4.94
CA SER A 163 -19.31 -1.30 3.80
C SER A 163 -18.74 -0.60 2.56
N GLU A 164 -18.77 0.74 2.54
CA GLU A 164 -18.18 1.55 1.49
C GLU A 164 -16.85 2.14 2.00
N THR A 165 -15.82 2.08 1.16
CA THR A 165 -14.48 2.53 1.58
C THR A 165 -14.49 4.02 1.86
N THR A 166 -13.75 4.43 2.87
CA THR A 166 -13.65 5.82 3.31
C THR A 166 -13.11 6.71 2.18
N ILE A 167 -12.16 6.18 1.39
CA ILE A 167 -11.60 6.85 0.20
C ILE A 167 -12.60 6.85 -0.96
N GLY A 168 -13.29 5.75 -1.23
CA GLY A 168 -14.27 5.65 -2.32
C GLY A 168 -15.48 6.55 -2.08
N LEU A 169 -16.03 6.50 -0.87
CA LEU A 169 -17.07 7.40 -0.39
C LEU A 169 -16.58 8.85 -0.40
N GLY A 170 -15.37 9.12 0.11
CA GLY A 170 -14.76 10.44 0.06
C GLY A 170 -14.59 11.00 -1.36
N SER A 171 -14.19 10.18 -2.33
CA SER A 171 -14.05 10.58 -3.73
C SER A 171 -15.41 10.82 -4.40
N LYS A 172 -16.43 10.01 -4.11
CA LYS A 172 -17.80 10.20 -4.60
C LYS A 172 -18.42 11.48 -4.01
N LEU A 173 -18.24 11.71 -2.72
CA LEU A 173 -18.68 12.91 -2.03
C LEU A 173 -17.95 14.14 -2.57
N ALA A 174 -16.63 14.10 -2.74
CA ALA A 174 -15.86 15.19 -3.33
C ALA A 174 -16.27 15.51 -4.79
N LYS A 175 -16.74 14.50 -5.54
CA LYS A 175 -17.35 14.73 -6.87
C LYS A 175 -18.70 15.44 -6.75
N ARG A 176 -19.61 14.94 -5.91
CA ARG A 176 -20.93 15.56 -5.65
C ARG A 176 -20.80 16.99 -5.10
N MET A 177 -19.86 17.24 -4.20
CA MET A 177 -19.56 18.58 -3.67
C MET A 177 -19.11 19.54 -4.77
N ARG A 178 -18.27 19.09 -5.72
CA ARG A 178 -17.88 19.89 -6.90
C ARG A 178 -19.07 20.22 -7.79
N ASP A 179 -20.09 19.36 -7.80
CA ASP A 179 -21.34 19.55 -8.53
C ASP A 179 -22.38 20.38 -7.73
N GLY A 180 -22.01 20.93 -6.56
CA GLY A 180 -22.84 21.85 -5.77
C GLY A 180 -23.82 21.19 -4.79
N ASP A 181 -23.64 19.90 -4.49
CA ASP A 181 -24.47 19.14 -3.56
C ASP A 181 -24.12 19.45 -2.09
N LEU A 182 -24.96 20.25 -1.43
CA LEU A 182 -24.82 20.62 -0.02
C LEU A 182 -25.05 19.44 0.94
N GLU A 183 -25.80 18.42 0.53
CA GLU A 183 -26.00 17.19 1.31
C GLU A 183 -24.70 16.38 1.33
N ALA A 184 -24.00 16.32 0.20
CA ALA A 184 -22.68 15.69 0.12
C ALA A 184 -21.62 16.39 1.00
N GLU A 185 -21.70 17.71 1.19
CA GLU A 185 -20.81 18.41 2.13
C GLU A 185 -21.06 18.00 3.58
N GLN A 186 -22.33 17.78 3.96
CA GLN A 186 -22.69 17.34 5.30
C GLN A 186 -22.29 15.86 5.51
N GLU A 187 -22.57 14.99 4.55
CA GLU A 187 -22.11 13.60 4.53
C GLU A 187 -20.58 13.50 4.64
N TYR A 188 -19.85 14.38 3.93
CA TYR A 188 -18.37 14.42 4.00
C TYR A 188 -17.88 14.90 5.38
N ARG A 189 -18.55 15.88 5.99
CA ARG A 189 -18.25 16.32 7.37
C ARG A 189 -18.54 15.24 8.41
N ASP A 190 -19.62 14.48 8.24
CA ASP A 190 -19.96 13.37 9.13
C ASP A 190 -18.97 12.21 8.98
N LEU A 191 -18.53 11.92 7.76
CA LEU A 191 -17.45 10.97 7.47
C LEU A 191 -16.14 11.42 8.13
N GLN A 192 -15.73 12.68 7.94
CA GLN A 192 -14.56 13.27 8.61
C GLN A 192 -14.69 13.20 10.14
N THR A 193 -15.88 13.43 10.69
CA THR A 193 -16.15 13.35 12.13
C THR A 193 -16.07 11.91 12.63
N LEU A 194 -16.58 10.94 11.89
CA LEU A 194 -16.47 9.50 12.21
C LEU A 194 -15.00 9.08 12.23
N ILE A 195 -14.23 9.47 11.22
CA ILE A 195 -12.78 9.22 11.11
C ILE A 195 -12.05 9.85 12.31
N ASN A 196 -12.32 11.14 12.57
CA ASN A 196 -11.67 11.88 13.66
C ASN A 196 -12.07 11.38 15.06
N LYS A 197 -13.30 10.88 15.23
CA LYS A 197 -13.80 10.31 16.49
C LYS A 197 -13.20 8.93 16.76
N ARG A 198 -12.96 8.14 15.70
CA ARG A 198 -12.42 6.78 15.83
C ARG A 198 -10.89 6.70 15.86
N LYS A 199 -10.19 7.81 15.55
CA LYS A 199 -8.74 8.02 15.75
C LYS A 199 -7.91 6.76 15.51
N ILE A 200 -7.92 6.23 14.28
CA ILE A 200 -6.87 5.29 13.86
C ILE A 200 -6.04 5.95 12.75
N PRO A 201 -5.12 6.89 13.10
CA PRO A 201 -4.26 7.56 12.12
C PRO A 201 -3.51 6.59 11.22
N LEU A 202 -3.14 5.42 11.78
CA LEU A 202 -2.48 4.36 11.06
C LEU A 202 -3.27 3.89 9.84
N LEU A 203 -4.56 3.58 10.01
CA LEU A 203 -5.38 3.03 8.93
C LEU A 203 -5.64 4.04 7.82
N ASN A 204 -5.84 5.31 8.15
CA ASN A 204 -5.96 6.34 7.12
C ASN A 204 -4.68 6.47 6.29
N ASP A 205 -3.52 6.51 6.96
CA ASP A 205 -2.22 6.58 6.28
C ASP A 205 -1.97 5.32 5.45
N LEU A 206 -2.38 4.15 5.94
CA LEU A 206 -2.29 2.86 5.25
C LEU A 206 -3.15 2.85 3.98
N THR A 207 -4.46 3.16 4.08
CA THR A 207 -5.34 3.19 2.90
C THR A 207 -4.89 4.25 1.90
N GLU A 208 -4.45 5.42 2.37
CA GLU A 208 -3.91 6.48 1.50
C GLU A 208 -2.66 5.97 0.75
N ALA A 209 -1.69 5.41 1.48
CA ALA A 209 -0.42 5.01 0.91
C ALA A 209 -0.57 3.85 -0.07
N PHE A 210 -1.37 2.82 0.26
CA PHE A 210 -1.68 1.73 -0.67
C PHE A 210 -2.52 2.22 -1.85
N GLY A 211 -3.49 3.11 -1.64
CA GLY A 211 -4.24 3.74 -2.72
C GLY A 211 -3.33 4.43 -3.73
N THR A 212 -2.43 5.30 -3.26
CA THR A 212 -1.47 6.02 -4.12
C THR A 212 -0.40 5.11 -4.71
N GLY A 213 0.12 4.15 -3.94
CA GLY A 213 1.22 3.28 -4.36
C GLY A 213 0.81 2.15 -5.31
N MET A 214 -0.43 1.66 -5.21
CA MET A 214 -0.93 0.53 -5.98
C MET A 214 -1.71 0.93 -7.23
N THR A 215 -2.44 2.05 -7.20
CA THR A 215 -3.30 2.46 -8.32
C THR A 215 -2.54 2.57 -9.65
N PRO A 216 -1.36 3.21 -9.74
CA PRO A 216 -0.61 3.27 -10.99
C PRO A 216 -0.26 1.87 -11.53
N VAL A 217 0.16 0.95 -10.66
CA VAL A 217 0.48 -0.44 -11.04
C VAL A 217 -0.74 -1.14 -11.60
N LYS A 218 -1.91 -0.99 -10.95
CA LYS A 218 -3.17 -1.59 -11.43
C LYS A 218 -3.52 -1.09 -12.82
N LEU A 219 -3.44 0.22 -13.06
CA LEU A 219 -3.75 0.82 -14.34
C LEU A 219 -2.80 0.31 -15.44
N ASP A 220 -1.49 0.27 -15.17
CA ASP A 220 -0.53 -0.24 -16.14
C ASP A 220 -0.75 -1.74 -16.46
N ILE A 221 -1.09 -2.56 -15.45
CA ILE A 221 -1.44 -3.97 -15.67
C ILE A 221 -2.72 -4.09 -16.53
N GLU A 222 -3.72 -3.25 -16.29
CA GLU A 222 -4.95 -3.22 -17.09
C GLU A 222 -4.69 -2.78 -18.53
N ASP A 223 -3.92 -1.71 -18.73
CA ASP A 223 -3.55 -1.24 -20.06
C ASP A 223 -2.72 -2.30 -20.81
N ALA A 224 -1.81 -3.02 -20.14
CA ALA A 224 -1.08 -4.14 -20.74
C ALA A 224 -2.01 -5.29 -21.17
N LEU A 225 -2.98 -5.65 -20.32
CA LEU A 225 -3.99 -6.66 -20.63
C LEU A 225 -4.88 -6.24 -21.81
N GLU A 226 -5.18 -4.95 -21.93
CA GLU A 226 -6.00 -4.39 -23.01
C GLU A 226 -5.19 -4.12 -24.30
N GLY A 227 -3.87 -4.30 -24.27
CA GLY A 227 -2.98 -4.09 -25.42
C GLY A 227 -2.71 -2.62 -25.73
N ARG A 228 -2.72 -1.76 -24.71
CA ARG A 228 -2.48 -0.30 -24.80
C ARG A 228 -1.06 0.13 -24.42
N LEU A 229 -0.21 -0.82 -23.99
CA LEU A 229 1.21 -0.63 -23.67
C LEU A 229 2.14 -1.33 -24.66
#